data_AF-A0A2A4YBZ8-F1
#
_entry.id   AF-A0A2A4YBZ8-F1
#
_cell.length_a   1.000
_cell.length_b   1.000
_cell.length_c   1.000
_cell.angle_alpha   90.00
_cell.angle_beta   90.00
_cell.angle_gamma   90.00
#
_symmetry.space_group_name_H-M   'P 1'
#
loop_
_entity.id
_entity.type
_entity.pdbx_description
1 polymer ?
#
loop_
_entity_poly.entity_id
_entity_poly.type
_entity_poly.pdbx_seq_one_letter_code
_entity_poly.pdbx_strand_id
1 'polypeptide(L)'
;MKKLCVIAMLFALPLFGQQTAASSVYNKQLNKMEAKPERKELMSTEKTAAAQKAHESSEIMIIEPLARAQDFAEAYKYLNFHKSSAPVMFKLRNHKVLKNVLDIEIMKGGTLVIFTLNTTKGIKYEVVNIEDIKSMGNDK
;
A
#
# COMPACT_ATOMS: atom_id res chain seq x y z
N MET A 1 -33.94 -48.85 1.01
CA MET A 1 -35.12 -48.24 1.64
C MET A 1 -34.68 -46.90 2.23
N LYS A 2 -34.84 -45.79 1.48
CA LYS A 2 -35.91 -44.76 1.61
C LYS A 2 -35.86 -43.92 2.90
N LYS A 3 -35.66 -42.60 2.69
CA LYS A 3 -36.04 -41.37 3.46
C LYS A 3 -34.79 -40.51 3.77
N LEU A 4 -34.41 -39.47 3.02
CA LEU A 4 -35.08 -38.17 2.72
C LEU A 4 -35.52 -37.43 3.98
N CYS A 5 -34.78 -36.38 4.36
CA CYS A 5 -35.32 -35.23 5.07
C CYS A 5 -34.60 -33.96 4.60
N VAL A 6 -35.30 -33.21 3.75
CA VAL A 6 -35.00 -31.85 3.33
C VAL A 6 -35.65 -30.94 4.35
N ILE A 7 -34.90 -30.03 4.98
CA ILE A 7 -35.47 -28.88 5.68
C ILE A 7 -34.77 -27.64 5.15
N ALA A 8 -35.44 -27.01 4.19
CA ALA A 8 -35.25 -25.63 3.83
C ALA A 8 -35.83 -24.76 4.95
N MET A 9 -35.03 -23.86 5.51
CA MET A 9 -35.56 -22.71 6.25
C MET A 9 -35.14 -21.44 5.52
N LEU A 10 -36.12 -20.89 4.79
CA LEU A 10 -36.19 -19.49 4.44
C LEU A 10 -36.17 -18.66 5.73
N PHE A 11 -35.27 -17.69 5.82
CA PHE A 11 -35.43 -16.55 6.72
C PHE A 11 -35.50 -15.26 5.90
N ALA A 12 -36.59 -14.54 6.14
CA ALA A 12 -36.99 -13.30 5.51
C ALA A 12 -36.19 -12.10 6.02
N LEU A 13 -36.15 -11.07 5.17
CA LEU A 13 -35.53 -9.74 5.32
C LEU A 13 -35.94 -8.98 6.61
N PRO A 14 -35.22 -7.90 6.93
CA PRO A 14 -35.83 -6.60 6.61
C PRO A 14 -34.89 -5.61 5.90
N LEU A 15 -35.51 -4.83 5.00
CA LEU A 15 -35.06 -3.52 4.56
C LEU A 15 -34.80 -2.62 5.78
N PHE A 16 -33.61 -2.03 5.86
CA PHE A 16 -33.37 -0.84 6.66
C PHE A 16 -32.91 0.27 5.72
N GLY A 17 -33.79 1.24 5.49
CA GLY A 17 -33.41 2.55 4.98
C GLY A 17 -33.00 3.45 6.14
N GLN A 18 -32.07 4.37 5.91
CA GLN A 18 -32.14 5.72 6.44
C GLN A 18 -31.19 6.66 5.70
N GLN A 19 -31.62 7.91 5.72
CA GLN A 19 -31.33 9.04 4.84
C GLN A 19 -30.42 10.04 5.56
N THR A 20 -30.04 11.10 4.83
CA THR A 20 -29.46 12.39 5.28
C THR A 20 -27.94 12.42 5.44
N ALA A 21 -27.23 13.52 5.26
CA ALA A 21 -27.38 14.75 4.48
C ALA A 21 -26.05 15.51 4.64
N ALA A 22 -25.75 16.37 3.67
CA ALA A 22 -25.02 17.63 3.83
C ALA A 22 -23.49 17.64 4.04
N SER A 23 -22.94 18.74 3.51
CA SER A 23 -21.60 19.34 3.66
C SER A 23 -20.63 18.97 2.51
N SER A 24 -20.01 19.89 1.78
CA SER A 24 -19.77 21.31 2.04
C SER A 24 -19.60 22.10 0.74
N VAL A 25 -20.23 23.27 0.75
CA VAL A 25 -19.92 24.45 -0.05
C VAL A 25 -18.63 25.08 0.52
N TYR A 26 -17.88 25.79 -0.33
CA TYR A 26 -16.68 26.61 -0.08
C TYR A 26 -15.34 25.97 -0.48
N ASN A 27 -14.84 26.35 -1.67
CA ASN A 27 -13.83 27.41 -1.66
C ASN A 27 -13.78 28.19 -2.98
N LYS A 28 -13.96 29.50 -2.80
CA LYS A 28 -13.89 30.59 -3.76
C LYS A 28 -12.52 31.25 -3.56
N GLN A 29 -11.60 31.10 -4.51
CA GLN A 29 -10.36 31.89 -4.62
C GLN A 29 -9.95 31.82 -6.10
N LEU A 30 -10.39 32.74 -6.96
CA LEU A 30 -9.85 34.10 -7.16
C LEU A 30 -8.35 34.04 -7.44
N ASN A 31 -8.00 33.88 -8.71
CA ASN A 31 -6.74 34.40 -9.25
C ASN A 31 -7.00 34.95 -10.65
N LYS A 32 -7.20 36.26 -10.66
CA LYS A 32 -7.16 37.16 -11.80
C LYS A 32 -5.73 37.69 -11.82
N MET A 33 -4.93 37.34 -12.82
CA MET A 33 -3.74 38.12 -13.19
C MET A 33 -3.36 37.79 -14.63
N GLU A 34 -3.54 38.82 -15.45
CA GLU A 34 -3.14 38.93 -16.84
C GLU A 34 -1.61 38.89 -16.95
N ALA A 35 -1.08 38.20 -17.96
CA ALA A 35 0.28 38.45 -18.42
C ALA A 35 0.33 38.30 -19.95
N LYS A 36 0.53 39.46 -20.58
CA LYS A 36 0.71 39.72 -22.02
C LYS A 36 1.87 38.90 -22.61
N PRO A 37 1.76 38.34 -23.83
CA PRO A 37 2.88 37.69 -24.50
C PRO A 37 3.61 38.69 -25.40
N GLU A 38 4.90 38.91 -25.20
CA GLU A 38 5.79 39.43 -26.25
C GLU A 38 7.26 39.08 -25.96
N ARG A 39 8.03 38.98 -27.05
CA ARG A 39 9.07 37.99 -27.32
C ARG A 39 10.44 38.66 -27.54
N LYS A 40 11.50 37.84 -27.37
CA LYS A 40 12.90 37.96 -27.86
C LYS A 40 13.85 38.77 -26.92
N GLU A 41 15.14 38.49 -26.76
CA GLU A 41 16.15 37.81 -27.58
C GLU A 41 17.14 36.99 -26.74
N LEU A 42 17.80 36.06 -27.44
CA LEU A 42 18.90 35.20 -27.01
C LEU A 42 20.14 36.03 -26.69
N MET A 43 20.78 35.73 -25.55
CA MET A 43 22.23 35.93 -25.38
C MET A 43 22.82 34.62 -24.88
N SER A 44 23.61 34.03 -25.78
CA SER A 44 24.42 32.84 -25.61
C SER A 44 25.65 33.14 -24.74
N THR A 45 26.23 32.04 -24.22
CA THR A 45 27.63 31.90 -23.81
C THR A 45 28.09 32.75 -22.62
N GLU A 46 28.10 32.14 -21.43
CA GLU A 46 29.29 32.02 -20.54
C GLU A 46 28.86 31.64 -19.12
N LYS A 47 28.66 30.34 -18.86
CA LYS A 47 29.00 29.71 -17.56
C LYS A 47 28.91 28.18 -17.57
N THR A 48 29.39 27.55 -18.62
CA THR A 48 29.84 26.14 -18.58
C THR A 48 31.15 26.03 -17.79
N ALA A 49 31.10 26.37 -16.50
CA ALA A 49 32.18 26.14 -15.52
C ALA A 49 31.64 25.92 -14.09
N ALA A 50 30.33 25.72 -13.92
CA ALA A 50 29.71 25.29 -12.66
C ALA A 50 29.23 23.82 -12.73
N ALA A 51 29.66 23.06 -13.74
CA ALA A 51 29.20 21.70 -14.01
C ALA A 51 30.05 20.60 -13.34
N GLN A 52 30.77 20.89 -12.26
CA GLN A 52 31.67 19.89 -11.63
C GLN A 52 31.49 19.68 -10.13
N LYS A 53 30.48 20.29 -9.49
CA LYS A 53 30.12 19.97 -8.09
C LYS A 53 28.60 20.04 -7.85
N ALA A 54 27.80 19.50 -8.77
CA ALA A 54 26.51 18.97 -8.37
C ALA A 54 26.81 17.69 -7.59
N HIS A 55 27.13 17.87 -6.31
CA HIS A 55 27.17 16.79 -5.35
C HIS A 55 25.84 16.06 -5.51
N GLU A 56 25.88 14.77 -5.88
CA GLU A 56 24.72 13.89 -5.84
C GLU A 56 24.26 13.86 -4.38
N SER A 57 23.48 14.84 -3.96
CA SER A 57 22.70 14.77 -2.74
C SER A 57 21.68 13.69 -3.04
N SER A 58 21.96 12.47 -2.61
CA SER A 58 20.94 11.43 -2.53
C SER A 58 19.77 12.04 -1.77
N GLU A 59 18.70 12.37 -2.47
CA GLU A 59 17.50 12.93 -1.87
C GLU A 59 16.91 11.83 -0.99
N ILE A 60 17.10 11.95 0.32
CA ILE A 60 16.60 10.96 1.28
C ILE A 60 15.13 11.29 1.52
N MET A 61 14.24 10.50 0.92
CA MET A 61 12.83 10.53 1.25
C MET A 61 12.60 9.74 2.54
N ILE A 62 12.21 10.44 3.61
CA ILE A 62 11.80 9.83 4.87
C ILE A 62 10.31 9.49 4.77
N ILE A 63 9.99 8.20 4.90
CA ILE A 63 8.61 7.71 4.88
C ILE A 63 8.23 7.32 6.30
N GLU A 64 7.04 7.74 6.75
CA GLU A 64 6.51 7.35 8.05
C GLU A 64 6.34 5.82 8.13
N PRO A 65 6.77 5.17 9.23
CA PRO A 65 6.70 3.70 9.37
C PRO A 65 5.31 3.13 9.15
N LEU A 66 4.27 3.84 9.62
CA LEU A 66 2.89 3.43 9.47
C LEU A 66 2.44 3.41 8.00
N ALA A 67 2.77 4.45 7.23
CA ALA A 67 2.44 4.51 5.81
C ALA A 67 3.12 3.38 5.05
N ARG A 68 4.40 3.14 5.34
CA ARG A 68 5.15 2.02 4.75
C ARG A 68 4.54 0.66 5.09
N ALA A 69 4.08 0.45 6.33
CA ALA A 69 3.41 -0.80 6.71
C ALA A 69 2.07 -0.98 5.97
N GLN A 70 1.31 0.11 5.79
CA GLN A 70 0.06 0.10 5.01
C GLN A 70 0.33 -0.26 3.55
N ASP A 71 1.36 0.31 2.94
CA ASP A 71 1.76 -0.01 1.56
C ASP A 71 2.02 -1.51 1.39
N PHE A 72 2.72 -2.15 2.33
CA PHE A 72 2.93 -3.60 2.27
C PHE A 72 1.63 -4.40 2.42
N ALA A 73 0.75 -4.00 3.34
CA ALA A 73 -0.52 -4.70 3.54
C ALA A 73 -1.44 -4.58 2.32
N GLU A 74 -1.49 -3.40 1.69
CA GLU A 74 -2.26 -3.17 0.46
C GLU A 74 -1.65 -3.90 -0.73
N ALA A 75 -0.34 -3.82 -0.90
CA ALA A 75 0.36 -4.52 -1.96
C ALA A 75 0.20 -6.05 -1.82
N TYR A 76 0.22 -6.59 -0.60
CA TYR A 76 -0.08 -8.00 -0.34
C TYR A 76 -1.50 -8.37 -0.78
N LYS A 77 -2.50 -7.57 -0.37
CA LYS A 77 -3.90 -7.79 -0.78
C LYS A 77 -4.04 -7.75 -2.30
N TYR A 78 -3.38 -6.79 -2.95
CA TYR A 78 -3.37 -6.66 -4.40
C TYR A 78 -2.78 -7.91 -5.06
N LEU A 79 -1.58 -8.35 -4.65
CA LEU A 79 -0.92 -9.53 -5.21
C LEU A 79 -1.71 -10.81 -4.98
N ASN A 80 -2.36 -10.94 -3.82
CA ASN A 80 -3.19 -12.10 -3.48
C ASN A 80 -4.50 -12.12 -4.27
N PHE A 81 -5.13 -10.96 -4.48
CA PHE A 81 -6.37 -10.84 -5.26
C PHE A 81 -6.15 -11.17 -6.74
N HIS A 82 -5.05 -10.68 -7.32
CA HIS A 82 -4.73 -10.88 -8.74
C HIS A 82 -4.17 -12.29 -9.05
N LYS A 83 -4.31 -13.24 -8.11
CA LYS A 83 -4.00 -14.68 -8.22
C LYS A 83 -2.84 -14.96 -9.17
N SER A 84 -1.64 -14.56 -8.76
CA SER A 84 -0.45 -15.11 -9.40
C SER A 84 -0.37 -16.60 -9.09
N SER A 85 0.11 -17.40 -10.05
CA SER A 85 0.29 -18.85 -9.86
C SER A 85 1.25 -19.21 -8.71
N ALA A 86 2.04 -18.24 -8.24
CA ALA A 86 2.99 -18.41 -7.16
C ALA A 86 2.55 -17.62 -5.91
N PRO A 87 2.71 -18.20 -4.70
CA PRO A 87 2.35 -17.53 -3.46
C PRO A 87 3.24 -16.30 -3.21
N VAL A 88 2.64 -15.27 -2.60
CA VAL A 88 3.37 -14.07 -2.17
C VAL A 88 4.31 -14.43 -1.02
N MET A 89 5.53 -13.94 -1.08
CA MET A 89 6.56 -14.11 -0.06
C MET A 89 7.17 -12.77 0.36
N PHE A 90 7.70 -12.76 1.58
CA PHE A 90 8.45 -11.63 2.14
C PHE A 90 9.87 -12.05 2.41
N LYS A 91 10.84 -11.29 1.89
CA LYS A 91 12.27 -11.47 2.19
C LYS A 91 12.66 -10.46 3.26
N LEU A 92 13.22 -10.96 4.35
CA LEU A 92 13.73 -10.15 5.44
C LEU A 92 15.22 -9.84 5.24
N ARG A 93 15.73 -8.80 5.91
CA ARG A 93 17.14 -8.39 5.85
C ARG A 93 18.09 -9.48 6.35
N ASN A 94 17.65 -10.32 7.29
CA ASN A 94 18.39 -11.47 7.81
C ASN A 94 18.35 -12.71 6.89
N HIS A 95 17.97 -12.54 5.61
CA HIS A 95 17.80 -13.61 4.62
C HIS A 95 16.68 -14.62 4.91
N LYS A 96 15.93 -14.45 6.01
CA LYS A 96 14.74 -15.26 6.27
C LYS A 96 13.67 -14.92 5.23
N VAL A 97 12.95 -15.95 4.79
CA VAL A 97 11.82 -15.80 3.87
C VAL A 97 10.55 -16.26 4.55
N LEU A 98 9.56 -15.38 4.60
CA LEU A 98 8.22 -15.72 5.06
C LEU A 98 7.41 -16.17 3.84
N LYS A 99 6.99 -17.42 3.86
CA LYS A 99 6.14 -18.05 2.82
C LYS A 99 4.78 -18.42 3.44
N ASN A 100 3.79 -18.66 2.57
CA ASN A 100 2.44 -19.05 2.97
C ASN A 100 1.80 -18.06 3.96
N VAL A 101 1.98 -16.76 3.70
CA VAL A 101 1.29 -15.72 4.47
C VAL A 101 -0.21 -15.85 4.20
N LEU A 102 -0.99 -15.86 5.27
CA LEU A 102 -2.45 -15.85 5.25
C LEU A 102 -2.96 -14.42 5.44
N ASP A 103 -2.42 -13.72 6.43
CA ASP A 103 -2.83 -12.38 6.83
C ASP A 103 -1.66 -11.55 7.36
N ILE A 104 -1.83 -10.23 7.29
CA ILE A 104 -0.88 -9.22 7.73
C ILE A 104 -1.62 -8.20 8.59
N GLU A 105 -1.29 -8.16 9.88
CA GLU A 105 -1.84 -7.20 10.83
C GLU A 105 -0.77 -6.17 11.22
N ILE A 106 -1.09 -4.89 11.09
CA ILE A 106 -0.20 -3.79 11.47
C ILE A 106 -0.49 -3.43 12.93
N MET A 107 0.53 -3.48 13.78
CA MET A 107 0.39 -3.10 15.18
C MET A 107 0.28 -1.57 15.34
N LYS A 108 -0.22 -1.13 16.50
CA LYS A 108 -0.25 0.29 16.85
C LYS A 108 1.16 0.89 16.77
N GLY A 109 1.28 2.02 16.06
CA GLY A 109 2.56 2.69 15.80
C GLY A 109 3.23 2.31 14.48
N GLY A 110 2.76 1.26 13.77
CA GLY A 110 3.22 0.94 12.42
C GLY A 110 4.62 0.35 12.29
N THR A 111 5.37 0.27 13.39
CA THR A 111 6.75 -0.26 13.40
C THR A 111 6.80 -1.79 13.36
N LEU A 112 5.76 -2.45 13.89
CA LEU A 112 5.67 -3.90 13.97
C LEU A 112 4.52 -4.42 13.11
N VAL A 113 4.77 -5.53 12.45
CA VAL A 113 3.81 -6.24 11.60
C VAL A 113 3.74 -7.69 12.05
N ILE A 114 2.52 -8.19 12.25
CA ILE A 114 2.24 -9.58 12.59
C ILE A 114 1.87 -10.32 11.31
N PHE A 115 2.66 -11.34 10.99
CA PHE A 115 2.39 -12.26 9.90
C PHE A 115 1.71 -13.51 10.45
N THR A 116 0.54 -13.83 9.90
CA THR A 116 -0.11 -15.13 10.13
C THR A 116 0.33 -16.07 9.02
N LEU A 117 1.07 -17.12 9.36
CA LEU A 117 1.67 -18.06 8.41
C LEU A 117 1.00 -19.43 8.47
N ASN A 118 0.72 -20.03 7.32
CA ASN A 118 0.30 -21.42 7.24
C ASN A 118 1.51 -22.35 7.14
N THR A 119 1.67 -23.23 8.12
CA THR A 119 2.74 -24.21 8.19
C THR A 119 2.18 -25.63 8.19
N THR A 120 3.03 -26.63 7.95
CA THR A 120 2.63 -28.04 8.04
C THR A 120 2.15 -28.46 9.43
N LYS A 121 2.51 -27.69 10.47
CA LYS A 121 2.09 -27.89 11.86
C LYS A 121 0.88 -27.03 12.27
N GLY A 122 0.29 -26.30 11.33
CA GLY A 122 -0.83 -25.38 11.58
C GLY A 122 -0.43 -23.91 11.43
N ILE A 123 -1.17 -23.03 12.13
CA ILE A 123 -0.98 -21.57 12.04
C ILE A 123 0.17 -21.14 12.95
N LYS A 124 1.08 -20.32 12.43
CA LYS A 124 2.17 -19.69 13.17
C LYS A 124 2.07 -18.17 13.05
N TYR A 125 2.19 -17.47 14.17
CA TYR A 125 2.31 -16.02 14.20
C TYR A 125 3.78 -15.62 14.23
N GLU A 126 4.14 -14.61 13.45
CA GLU A 126 5.49 -14.07 13.43
C GLU A 126 5.46 -12.54 13.44
N VAL A 127 6.07 -11.95 14.47
CA VAL A 127 6.18 -10.49 14.63
C VAL A 127 7.50 -10.03 14.03
N VAL A 128 7.45 -9.05 13.14
CA VAL A 128 8.60 -8.54 12.40
C VAL A 128 8.59 -7.02 12.40
N ASN A 129 9.76 -6.39 12.55
CA ASN A 129 9.86 -4.94 12.35
C ASN A 129 9.68 -4.61 10.87
N ILE A 130 8.94 -3.55 10.57
CA ILE A 130 8.76 -3.03 9.22
C ILE A 130 10.09 -2.78 8.50
N GLU A 131 11.10 -2.32 9.27
CA GLU A 131 12.43 -2.05 8.74
C GLU A 131 13.19 -3.31 8.31
N ASP A 132 12.90 -4.46 8.93
CA ASP A 132 13.52 -5.74 8.59
C ASP A 132 12.96 -6.35 7.31
N ILE A 133 11.83 -5.82 6.79
CA ILE A 133 11.27 -6.25 5.50
C ILE A 133 12.06 -5.61 4.37
N LYS A 134 12.77 -6.45 3.60
CA LYS A 134 13.60 -6.02 2.47
C LYS A 134 12.78 -5.90 1.19
N SER A 135 11.94 -6.90 0.90
CA SER A 135 11.14 -6.94 -0.34
C SER A 135 9.99 -7.92 -0.24
N MET A 136 8.95 -7.69 -1.04
CA MET A 136 7.81 -8.60 -1.24
C MET A 136 7.66 -8.95 -2.73
N GLY A 137 7.25 -10.18 -3.04
CA GLY A 137 6.97 -10.61 -4.41
C GLY A 137 6.57 -12.08 -4.48
N ASN A 138 6.48 -12.63 -5.68
CA ASN A 138 6.17 -14.06 -5.90
C ASN A 138 7.45 -14.85 -6.15
N ASP A 139 7.48 -16.13 -5.75
CA ASP A 139 8.58 -17.05 -6.10
C ASP A 139 8.59 -17.20 -7.64
N LYS A 140 9.63 -16.70 -8.30
CA LYS A 140 9.88 -16.90 -9.74
C LYS A 140 11.04 -17.85 -9.90
#